data_AF-A0A8S3KCM1-F1
#
_entry.id   AF-A0A8S3KCM1-F1
#
_cell.length_a   1.000
_cell.length_b   1.000
_cell.length_c   1.000
_cell.angle_alpha   90.00
_cell.angle_beta   90.00
_cell.angle_gamma   90.00
#
_symmetry.space_group_name_H-M   'P 1'
#
loop_
_entity.id
_entity.type
_entity.pdbx_description
1 polymer ?
#
loop_
_entity_poly.entity_id
_entity_poly.type
_entity_poly.pdbx_seq_one_letter_code
_entity_poly.pdbx_strand_id
1 'polypeptide(L)' 'GEYVAPERIENIYIHSKYIAQVFVYGNGYKSFTVAIIVPDAEV' A
#
# COMPACT_ATOMS: atom_id res chain seq x y z
N GLY A 1 -1.23 -12.63 -16.68
CA GLY A 1 -0.82 -11.42 -15.94
C GLY A 1 -0.78 -11.77 -14.48
N GLU A 2 0.17 -11.21 -13.73
CA GLU A 2 0.25 -11.41 -12.27
C GLU A 2 -0.89 -10.65 -11.59
N TYR A 3 -1.61 -11.32 -10.69
CA TYR A 3 -2.64 -10.69 -9.89
C TYR A 3 -2.06 -10.28 -8.54
N VAL A 4 -2.14 -8.98 -8.24
CA VAL A 4 -1.73 -8.41 -6.96
C VAL A 4 -3.01 -8.00 -6.24
N ALA A 5 -3.22 -8.53 -5.03
CA ALA A 5 -4.32 -8.11 -4.16
C ALA A 5 -3.89 -6.87 -3.36
N PRO A 6 -4.36 -5.64 -3.73
CA PRO A 6 -3.94 -4.41 -3.04
C PRO A 6 -4.30 -4.44 -1.55
N GLU A 7 -5.49 -4.95 -1.20
CA GLU A 7 -5.96 -5.07 0.19
C GLU A 7 -5.00 -5.84 1.09
N ARG A 8 -4.39 -6.92 0.58
CA ARG A 8 -3.43 -7.71 1.35
C ARG A 8 -2.16 -6.92 1.65
N ILE A 9 -1.72 -6.10 0.69
CA ILE A 9 -0.53 -5.26 0.83
C ILE A 9 -0.81 -4.12 1.81
N GLU A 10 -1.95 -3.45 1.66
CA GLU A 10 -2.41 -2.40 2.59
C GLU A 10 -2.48 -2.92 4.03
N ASN A 11 -3.07 -4.10 4.22
CA ASN A 11 -3.19 -4.72 5.54
C ASN A 11 -1.81 -5.05 6.15
N ILE A 12 -0.79 -5.37 5.36
CA ILE A 12 0.56 -5.58 5.89
C ILE A 12 1.20 -4.25 6.29
N TYR A 13 1.09 -3.21 5.48
CA TYR A 13 1.72 -1.92 5.75
C TYR A 13 1.07 -1.16 6.90
N ILE A 14 -0.24 -1.25 7.07
CA ILE A 14 -0.96 -0.57 8.17
C ILE A 14 -0.59 -1.13 9.57
N HIS A 15 0.00 -2.34 9.65
CA HIS A 15 0.56 -2.86 10.91
C HIS A 15 1.86 -2.15 11.34
N SER A 16 2.45 -1.33 10.49
CA SER A 16 3.60 -0.51 10.85
C SER A 16 3.15 0.68 11.69
N LYS A 17 3.76 0.86 12.86
CA LYS A 17 3.53 2.02 13.74
C LYS A 17 3.83 3.39 13.09
N TYR A 18 4.54 3.41 11.96
CA TYR A 18 4.90 4.65 11.27
C TYR A 18 3.87 5.09 10.23
N ILE A 19 2.83 4.29 9.99
CA ILE A 19 1.90 4.47 8.88
C ILE A 19 0.50 4.67 9.45
N ALA A 20 -0.06 5.86 9.25
CA ALA A 20 -1.43 6.19 9.66
C ALA A 20 -2.46 5.72 8.63
N GLN A 21 -2.16 5.86 7.33
CA GLN A 21 -3.01 5.36 6.24
C GLN A 21 -2.16 4.89 5.05
N VAL A 22 -2.67 3.90 4.33
CA VAL A 22 -2.05 3.37 3.12
C VAL A 22 -3.10 3.12 2.05
N PHE A 23 -2.79 3.46 0.81
CA PHE A 23 -3.62 3.17 -0.36
C PHE A 23 -2.75 2.64 -1.49
N VAL A 24 -3.05 1.45 -1.99
CA VAL A 24 -2.26 0.74 -3.00
C VAL A 24 -3.00 0.77 -4.34
N TYR A 25 -2.31 1.27 -5.38
CA TYR A 25 -2.83 1.37 -6.73
C TYR A 25 -2.00 0.51 -7.71
N GLY A 26 -2.67 -0.46 -8.32
CA GLY A 26 -2.13 -1.28 -9.40
C GLY A 26 -2.71 -0.88 -10.75
N ASN A 27 -1.87 -0.82 -11.79
CA ASN A 27 -2.30 -0.62 -13.16
C ASN A 27 -1.89 -1.83 -14.00
N GLY A 28 -2.84 -2.48 -14.69
CA GLY A 28 -2.57 -3.66 -15.54
C GLY A 28 -1.64 -3.41 -16.72
N TYR A 29 -1.38 -2.14 -17.08
CA TYR A 29 -0.40 -1.75 -18.09
C TYR A 29 1.02 -1.54 -17.54
N LYS A 30 1.22 -1.67 -16.22
CA LYS A 30 2.52 -1.49 -15.55
C LYS A 30 2.88 -2.77 -14.81
N SER A 31 4.14 -3.19 -14.92
CA SER A 31 4.67 -4.35 -14.17
C SER A 31 4.99 -4.03 -12.70
N PHE A 32 4.45 -2.93 -12.16
CA PHE A 32 4.69 -2.48 -10.80
C PHE A 32 3.42 -1.85 -10.23
N THR A 33 3.31 -1.93 -8.90
CA THR A 33 2.25 -1.31 -8.12
C THR A 33 2.82 -0.10 -7.40
N VAL A 34 2.04 0.96 -7.22
CA VAL A 34 2.42 2.15 -6.47
C VAL A 34 1.52 2.30 -5.25
N ALA A 35 1.99 2.96 -4.20
CA ALA A 35 1.20 3.20 -3.00
C ALA A 35 1.36 4.63 -2.50
N ILE A 36 0.27 5.17 -1.95
CA ILE A 36 0.25 6.43 -1.22
C ILE A 36 0.27 6.08 0.27
N ILE A 37 1.25 6.60 1.00
CA ILE A 37 1.44 6.36 2.43
C ILE A 37 1.31 7.69 3.16
N VAL A 38 0.42 7.73 4.15
CA VAL A 38 0.33 8.83 5.12
C VAL A 38 1.12 8.40 6.36
N PRO A 39 2.24 9.05 6.68
CA PRO A 39 3.00 8.74 7.87
C PRO A 39 2.23 9.15 9.14
N ASP A 40 2.44 8.42 10.22
CA ASP A 40 1.95 8.81 11.54
C ASP A 40 2.76 10.01 12.05
N ALA A 41 2.06 11.07 12.48
CA ALA A 41 2.66 12.32 12.94
C ALA A 41 3.01 12.31 14.43
N GLU A 42 2.51 11.32 15.19
CA GLU A 42 2.62 11.24 16.64
C GLU A 42 3.72 10.25 17.10
N VAL A 43 4.45 9.63 16.16
CA VAL A 43 5.49 8.60 16.38
C VAL A 43 6.91 9.13 16.15
#